data_AF-A0A1M5CIF0-F1
#
_entry.id   AF-A0A1M5CIF0-F1
#
_cell.length_a   1.000
_cell.length_b   1.000
_cell.length_c   1.000
_cell.angle_alpha   90.00
_cell.angle_beta   90.00
_cell.angle_gamma   90.00
#
_symmetry.space_group_name_H-M   'P 1'
#
loop_
_entity.id
_entity.type
_entity.pdbx_description
1 polymer ?
#
loop_
_entity_poly.entity_id
_entity_poly.type
_entity_poly.pdbx_seq_one_letter_code
_entity_poly.pdbx_strand_id
1 'polypeptide(L)'
;MAKGAEPSLMPMSTKRTTITHLQKMKEEGKLISMVGSGNCDPLWVAACERAGVNLVRYTAPGENSAEREQNMYSHTRAIRRLAPNICLNAVMQSRSYADKYTAVKIGATLMADGADCVMPMGVTNDTLKYMSDNYIPVFGHVGCLSGWHSVWYGGYKRVGKTAEDAMKVFRQAYEYQENGMVGMTIEMSSRELTDAIAKKLRVPVIQVAAGGAADGSELVIYDLLGFQPVSTMAKHSKCYRPFFEDSIQAFAEFDADVKNQAYPAEEHGWSMEPSELEKFMDELEKI
;
A
#
# COMPACT_ATOMS: atom_id res chain seq x y z
N MET A 1 -16.11 2.56 -26.00
CA MET A 1 -15.24 2.61 -24.81
C MET A 1 -14.96 4.08 -24.54
N ALA A 2 -15.42 4.63 -23.42
CA ALA A 2 -15.26 6.05 -23.14
C ALA A 2 -13.76 6.36 -22.97
N LYS A 3 -13.22 7.22 -23.83
CA LYS A 3 -11.94 7.90 -23.59
C LYS A 3 -12.15 8.79 -22.36
N GLY A 4 -11.94 8.23 -21.16
CA GLY A 4 -11.93 9.00 -19.93
C GLY A 4 -10.81 10.02 -20.02
N ALA A 5 -11.10 11.27 -19.67
CA ALA A 5 -10.11 12.34 -19.57
C ALA A 5 -8.88 11.82 -18.81
N GLU A 6 -7.69 12.09 -19.33
CA GLU A 6 -6.46 11.77 -18.61
C GLU A 6 -6.53 12.47 -17.25
N PRO A 7 -6.37 11.74 -16.13
CA PRO A 7 -6.36 12.36 -14.82
C PRO A 7 -5.18 13.32 -14.76
N SER A 8 -5.49 14.62 -14.69
CA SER A 8 -4.50 15.65 -14.39
C SER A 8 -3.91 15.34 -13.02
N LEU A 9 -2.57 15.31 -12.94
CA LEU A 9 -1.86 15.20 -11.67
C LEU A 9 -2.31 16.37 -10.78
N MET A 10 -3.03 16.07 -9.69
CA MET A 10 -3.44 17.09 -8.75
C MET A 10 -2.20 17.78 -8.18
N PRO A 11 -2.25 19.11 -7.93
CA PRO A 11 -1.16 19.80 -7.29
C PRO A 11 -0.83 19.12 -5.96
N MET A 12 0.45 18.87 -5.71
CA MET A 12 0.91 18.14 -4.51
C MET A 12 0.37 18.83 -3.24
N SER A 13 -0.39 18.09 -2.44
CA SER A 13 -0.79 18.56 -1.11
C SER A 13 0.48 18.75 -0.27
N THR A 14 0.65 19.95 0.28
CA THR A 14 1.71 20.25 1.25
C THR A 14 1.33 19.86 2.67
N LYS A 15 0.10 19.39 2.89
CA LYS A 15 -0.42 18.96 4.20
C LYS A 15 -0.49 17.45 4.27
N ARG A 16 0.02 16.91 5.38
CA ARG A 16 -0.05 15.49 5.71
C ARG A 16 -1.48 15.03 5.95
N THR A 17 -1.87 13.92 5.32
CA THR A 17 -3.11 13.20 5.61
C THR A 17 -2.94 12.46 6.93
N THR A 18 -3.69 12.89 7.94
CA THR A 18 -3.68 12.30 9.29
C THR A 18 -4.87 11.36 9.49
N ILE A 19 -4.84 10.58 10.57
CA ILE A 19 -6.00 9.78 11.02
C ILE A 19 -7.26 10.65 11.20
N THR A 20 -7.11 11.84 11.78
CA THR A 20 -8.22 12.79 11.95
C THR A 20 -8.75 13.32 10.62
N HIS A 21 -7.89 13.46 9.61
CA HIS A 21 -8.32 13.80 8.25
C HIS A 21 -9.15 12.65 7.65
N LEU A 22 -8.71 11.40 7.78
CA LEU A 22 -9.50 10.24 7.30
C LEU A 22 -10.86 10.14 8.00
N GLN A 23 -10.91 10.39 9.31
CA GLN A 23 -12.17 10.45 10.07
C GLN A 23 -13.10 11.55 9.53
N LYS A 24 -12.55 12.75 9.30
CA LYS A 24 -13.30 13.87 8.71
C LYS A 24 -13.81 13.55 7.31
N MET A 25 -13.04 12.83 6.49
CA MET A 25 -13.50 12.38 5.17
C MET A 25 -14.74 11.48 5.28
N LYS A 26 -14.75 10.52 6.20
CA LYS A 26 -15.94 9.71 6.49
C LYS A 26 -17.14 10.57 6.90
N GLU A 27 -16.95 11.49 7.85
CA GLU A 27 -18.01 12.38 8.36
C GLU A 27 -18.61 13.27 7.26
N GLU A 28 -17.79 13.70 6.30
CA GLU A 28 -18.20 14.50 5.14
C GLU A 28 -18.70 13.65 3.96
N GLY A 29 -18.70 12.31 4.06
CA GLY A 29 -19.06 11.40 2.97
C GLY A 29 -18.08 11.40 1.80
N LYS A 30 -16.83 11.83 2.00
CA LYS A 30 -15.75 11.79 1.01
C LYS A 30 -15.06 10.43 1.03
N LEU A 31 -14.98 9.78 -0.13
CA LEU A 31 -14.38 8.47 -0.26
C LEU A 31 -12.86 8.50 -0.04
N ILE A 32 -12.36 7.50 0.69
CA ILE A 32 -10.94 7.31 0.97
C ILE A 32 -10.36 6.32 -0.05
N SER A 33 -9.32 6.76 -0.75
CA SER A 33 -8.51 5.88 -1.60
C SER A 33 -7.36 5.27 -0.79
N MET A 34 -7.22 3.95 -0.89
CA MET A 34 -6.14 3.22 -0.25
C MET A 34 -5.40 2.36 -1.27
N VAL A 35 -4.07 2.37 -1.23
CA VAL A 35 -3.25 1.46 -2.07
C VAL A 35 -2.46 0.52 -1.16
N GLY A 36 -2.54 -0.78 -1.47
CA GLY A 36 -1.64 -1.78 -0.92
C GLY A 36 -0.35 -1.80 -1.74
N SER A 37 0.72 -1.17 -1.27
CA SER A 37 1.99 -1.06 -2.04
C SER A 37 2.78 -2.37 -2.14
N GLY A 38 2.34 -3.42 -1.42
CA GLY A 38 3.03 -4.71 -1.40
C GLY A 38 4.47 -4.56 -0.93
N ASN A 39 5.37 -5.32 -1.55
CA ASN A 39 6.82 -5.28 -1.26
C ASN A 39 7.57 -4.33 -2.19
N CYS A 40 6.88 -3.50 -2.97
CA CYS A 40 7.51 -2.71 -4.04
C CYS A 40 8.12 -1.38 -3.55
N ASP A 41 7.89 -1.00 -2.30
CA ASP A 41 8.32 0.26 -1.71
C ASP A 41 9.83 0.51 -1.69
N PRO A 42 10.27 1.79 -1.61
CA PRO A 42 9.50 2.98 -1.22
C PRO A 42 9.01 3.91 -2.35
N LEU A 43 9.45 3.70 -3.60
CA LEU A 43 9.14 4.61 -4.71
C LEU A 43 7.65 4.63 -5.06
N TRP A 44 6.94 3.52 -4.86
CA TRP A 44 5.52 3.45 -5.18
C TRP A 44 4.62 4.18 -4.18
N VAL A 45 4.98 4.21 -2.89
CA VAL A 45 4.29 5.11 -1.96
C VAL A 45 4.48 6.57 -2.38
N ALA A 46 5.67 6.97 -2.84
CA ALA A 46 5.90 8.32 -3.33
C ALA A 46 5.06 8.64 -4.58
N ALA A 47 4.91 7.67 -5.49
CA ALA A 47 3.99 7.80 -6.62
C ALA A 47 2.52 7.93 -6.17
N CYS A 48 2.10 7.14 -5.17
CA CYS A 48 0.76 7.23 -4.57
C CYS A 48 0.50 8.64 -3.99
N GLU A 49 1.46 9.19 -3.25
CA GLU A 49 1.35 10.56 -2.70
C GLU A 49 1.21 11.60 -3.81
N ARG A 50 2.06 11.54 -4.84
CA ARG A 50 2.00 12.45 -6.00
C ARG A 50 0.69 12.33 -6.78
N ALA A 51 0.07 11.15 -6.78
CA ALA A 51 -1.23 10.91 -7.38
C ALA A 51 -2.41 11.37 -6.49
N GLY A 52 -2.17 11.77 -5.25
CA GLY A 52 -3.20 12.20 -4.31
C GLY A 52 -3.93 11.05 -3.60
N VAL A 53 -3.33 9.86 -3.54
CA VAL A 53 -3.86 8.73 -2.72
C VAL A 53 -3.85 9.13 -1.24
N ASN A 54 -4.93 8.80 -0.52
CA ASN A 54 -5.10 9.27 0.86
C ASN A 54 -4.29 8.44 1.87
N LEU A 55 -4.29 7.12 1.68
CA LEU A 55 -3.75 6.13 2.61
C LEU A 55 -2.97 5.05 1.86
N VAL A 56 -1.82 4.64 2.38
CA VAL A 56 -1.12 3.44 1.88
C VAL A 56 -1.00 2.43 3.00
N ARG A 57 -1.40 1.18 2.72
CA ARG A 57 -0.95 0.03 3.50
C ARG A 57 0.28 -0.53 2.84
N TYR A 58 1.38 -0.54 3.60
CA TYR A 58 2.60 -1.15 3.12
C TYR A 58 3.01 -2.34 3.97
N THR A 59 3.67 -3.29 3.32
CA THR A 59 4.32 -4.43 3.97
C THR A 59 5.78 -4.34 3.63
N ALA A 60 6.66 -4.36 4.63
CA ALA A 60 8.09 -4.36 4.36
C ALA A 60 8.49 -5.57 3.50
N PRO A 61 9.48 -5.43 2.60
CA PRO A 61 9.94 -6.54 1.79
C PRO A 61 10.62 -7.61 2.64
N GLY A 62 10.58 -8.85 2.17
CA GLY A 62 11.18 -10.02 2.82
C GLY A 62 10.50 -11.31 2.40
N GLU A 63 11.26 -12.39 2.34
CA GLU A 63 10.79 -13.72 1.96
C GLU A 63 9.89 -14.32 3.06
N ASN A 64 10.15 -13.96 4.31
CA ASN A 64 9.43 -14.45 5.48
C ASN A 64 9.13 -13.34 6.52
N SER A 65 8.35 -13.70 7.54
CA SER A 65 7.92 -12.77 8.61
C SER A 65 9.11 -12.14 9.37
N ALA A 66 10.20 -12.87 9.55
CA ALA A 66 11.37 -12.37 10.29
C ALA A 66 12.12 -11.29 9.51
N GLU A 67 12.35 -11.50 8.21
CA GLU A 67 12.98 -10.48 7.35
C GLU A 67 12.12 -9.24 7.23
N ARG A 68 10.81 -9.39 7.04
CA ARG A 68 9.89 -8.25 6.97
C ARG A 68 9.90 -7.44 8.27
N GLU A 69 9.96 -8.10 9.42
CA GLU A 69 10.07 -7.45 10.73
C GLU A 69 11.39 -6.69 10.89
N GLN A 70 12.50 -7.20 10.35
CA GLN A 70 13.78 -6.48 10.38
C GLN A 70 13.77 -5.27 9.42
N ASN A 71 13.14 -5.44 8.25
CA ASN A 71 13.14 -4.44 7.20
C ASN A 71 12.16 -3.28 7.44
N MET A 72 11.08 -3.49 8.21
CA MET A 72 10.02 -2.48 8.37
C MET A 72 10.49 -1.17 8.99
N TYR A 73 11.49 -1.17 9.87
CA TYR A 73 11.99 0.06 10.50
C TYR A 73 12.67 0.98 9.48
N SER A 74 13.67 0.45 8.75
CA SER A 74 14.39 1.23 7.73
C SER A 74 13.49 1.61 6.56
N HIS A 75 12.56 0.74 6.17
CA HIS A 75 11.60 1.03 5.12
C HIS A 75 10.57 2.08 5.54
N THR A 76 10.08 2.09 6.77
CA THR A 76 9.20 3.17 7.28
C THR A 76 9.88 4.52 7.11
N ARG A 77 11.13 4.65 7.58
CA ARG A 77 11.90 5.90 7.46
C ARG A 77 12.14 6.29 6.01
N ALA A 78 12.46 5.31 5.15
CA ALA A 78 12.69 5.55 3.73
C ALA A 78 11.42 6.06 3.03
N ILE A 79 10.27 5.42 3.29
CA ILE A 79 8.97 5.83 2.77
C ILE A 79 8.63 7.25 3.25
N ARG A 80 8.73 7.53 4.55
CA ARG A 80 8.41 8.86 5.10
C ARG A 80 9.26 9.98 4.48
N ARG A 81 10.54 9.73 4.15
CA ARG A 81 11.38 10.71 3.45
C ARG A 81 10.90 11.01 2.03
N LEU A 82 10.41 10.01 1.32
CA LEU A 82 9.98 10.13 -0.09
C LEU A 82 8.51 10.53 -0.25
N ALA A 83 7.69 10.25 0.76
CA ALA A 83 6.26 10.53 0.84
C ALA A 83 5.93 11.19 2.21
N PRO A 84 6.30 12.46 2.42
CA PRO A 84 6.14 13.15 3.71
C PRO A 84 4.69 13.37 4.15
N ASN A 85 3.72 13.33 3.24
CA ASN A 85 2.36 13.77 3.45
C ASN A 85 1.29 12.67 3.35
N ILE A 86 1.57 11.51 2.79
CA ILE A 86 0.60 10.42 2.73
C ILE A 86 0.41 9.77 4.11
N CYS A 87 -0.81 9.31 4.39
CA CYS A 87 -1.07 8.53 5.60
C CYS A 87 -0.48 7.13 5.44
N LEU A 88 0.46 6.77 6.31
CA LEU A 88 1.21 5.53 6.22
C LEU A 88 0.71 4.51 7.24
N ASN A 89 0.08 3.44 6.76
CA ASN A 89 -0.39 2.31 7.55
C ASN A 89 0.59 1.13 7.46
N ALA A 90 1.38 0.94 8.51
CA ALA A 90 2.42 -0.08 8.54
C ALA A 90 1.87 -1.45 8.94
N VAL A 91 1.98 -2.46 8.05
CA VAL A 91 1.62 -3.84 8.41
C VAL A 91 2.64 -4.39 9.38
N MET A 92 2.18 -4.70 10.59
CA MET A 92 3.00 -5.39 11.59
C MET A 92 3.11 -6.88 11.22
N GLN A 93 4.25 -7.48 11.53
CA GLN A 93 4.44 -8.92 11.33
C GLN A 93 3.91 -9.70 12.54
N SER A 94 3.49 -10.96 12.36
CA SER A 94 2.85 -11.73 13.44
C SER A 94 3.67 -11.85 14.71
N ARG A 95 5.00 -11.91 14.58
CA ARG A 95 5.94 -11.90 15.71
C ARG A 95 5.93 -10.57 16.47
N SER A 96 5.66 -9.48 15.78
CA SER A 96 5.61 -8.12 16.33
C SER A 96 4.39 -7.85 17.22
N TYR A 97 3.42 -8.76 17.27
CA TYR A 97 2.26 -8.68 18.15
C TYR A 97 1.92 -10.05 18.79
N ALA A 98 2.94 -10.86 19.07
CA ALA A 98 2.78 -12.15 19.76
C ALA A 98 2.18 -11.98 21.18
N ASP A 99 2.42 -10.83 21.80
CA ASP A 99 1.79 -10.38 23.03
C ASP A 99 1.58 -8.86 22.99
N LYS A 100 0.76 -8.33 23.91
CA LYS A 100 0.39 -6.90 23.92
C LYS A 100 1.53 -5.94 24.25
N TYR A 101 2.52 -6.35 25.04
CA TYR A 101 3.68 -5.53 25.38
C TYR A 101 4.60 -5.39 24.17
N THR A 102 4.86 -6.50 23.48
CA THR A 102 5.59 -6.50 22.21
C THR A 102 4.85 -5.67 21.17
N ALA A 103 3.53 -5.82 21.05
CA ALA A 103 2.72 -5.06 20.11
C ALA A 103 2.86 -3.53 20.32
N VAL A 104 2.78 -3.06 21.56
CA VAL A 104 3.01 -1.64 21.88
C VAL A 104 4.45 -1.22 21.59
N LYS A 105 5.45 -2.00 22.01
CA LYS A 105 6.86 -1.67 21.79
C LYS A 105 7.20 -1.50 20.31
N ILE A 106 6.75 -2.45 19.48
CA ILE A 106 6.99 -2.39 18.04
C ILE A 106 6.16 -1.28 17.39
N GLY A 107 4.88 -1.16 17.76
CA GLY A 107 4.03 -0.07 17.30
C GLY A 107 4.64 1.30 17.56
N ALA A 108 5.09 1.56 18.79
CA ALA A 108 5.76 2.81 19.16
C ALA A 108 7.00 3.09 18.32
N THR A 109 7.81 2.07 18.05
CA THR A 109 8.99 2.18 17.18
C THR A 109 8.59 2.60 15.76
N LEU A 110 7.58 1.97 15.17
CA LEU A 110 7.10 2.29 13.82
C LEU A 110 6.52 3.72 13.75
N MET A 111 5.79 4.15 14.78
CA MET A 111 5.29 5.52 14.88
C MET A 111 6.44 6.53 14.91
N ALA A 112 7.49 6.26 15.72
CA ALA A 112 8.69 7.10 15.78
C ALA A 112 9.47 7.14 14.45
N ASP A 113 9.44 6.03 13.70
CA ASP A 113 10.07 5.92 12.38
C ASP A 113 9.25 6.59 11.25
N GLY A 114 8.02 7.04 11.54
CA GLY A 114 7.22 7.86 10.64
C GLY A 114 5.92 7.22 10.13
N ALA A 115 5.49 6.07 10.67
CA ALA A 115 4.13 5.57 10.43
C ALA A 115 3.06 6.50 11.02
N ASP A 116 1.85 6.51 10.45
CA ASP A 116 0.68 7.21 10.99
C ASP A 116 -0.26 6.28 11.75
N CYS A 117 -0.25 5.00 11.38
CA CYS A 117 -0.94 3.93 12.08
C CYS A 117 -0.26 2.60 11.78
N VAL A 118 -0.63 1.59 12.56
CA VAL A 118 -0.15 0.21 12.40
C VAL A 118 -1.32 -0.74 12.20
N MET A 119 -1.09 -1.80 11.43
CA MET A 119 -2.07 -2.84 11.14
C MET A 119 -1.56 -4.20 11.63
N PRO A 120 -1.77 -4.53 12.92
CA PRO A 120 -1.72 -5.90 13.38
C PRO A 120 -3.02 -6.62 12.96
N MET A 121 -2.89 -7.80 12.35
CA MET A 121 -4.04 -8.59 11.89
C MET A 121 -4.38 -9.67 12.91
N GLY A 122 -5.67 -9.87 13.18
CA GLY A 122 -6.13 -10.99 14.03
C GLY A 122 -5.77 -10.89 15.52
N VAL A 123 -5.46 -9.69 16.04
CA VAL A 123 -5.20 -9.48 17.46
C VAL A 123 -6.46 -9.61 18.33
N THR A 124 -6.28 -9.96 19.61
CA THR A 124 -7.39 -9.98 20.56
C THR A 124 -7.84 -8.56 20.93
N ASN A 125 -9.06 -8.43 21.46
CA ASN A 125 -9.55 -7.17 22.02
C ASN A 125 -8.64 -6.63 23.14
N ASP A 126 -8.05 -7.49 23.98
CA ASP A 126 -7.09 -7.09 25.03
C ASP A 126 -5.83 -6.46 24.41
N THR A 127 -5.24 -7.07 23.38
CA THR A 127 -4.08 -6.51 22.68
C THR A 127 -4.42 -5.19 22.00
N LEU A 128 -5.53 -5.13 21.27
CA LEU A 128 -5.94 -3.93 20.55
C LEU A 128 -6.25 -2.77 21.51
N LYS A 129 -6.95 -3.05 22.62
CA LYS A 129 -7.19 -2.07 23.67
C LYS A 129 -5.90 -1.59 24.31
N TYR A 130 -5.00 -2.50 24.65
CA TYR A 130 -3.73 -2.13 25.26
C TYR A 130 -2.87 -1.25 24.34
N MET A 131 -2.86 -1.53 23.03
CA MET A 131 -2.21 -0.66 22.04
C MET A 131 -2.84 0.73 21.99
N SER A 132 -4.17 0.78 21.92
CA SER A 132 -4.93 2.04 21.83
C SER A 132 -4.80 2.89 23.10
N ASP A 133 -4.87 2.28 24.28
CA ASP A 133 -4.68 2.94 25.58
C ASP A 133 -3.26 3.51 25.74
N ASN A 134 -2.28 2.96 25.00
CA ASN A 134 -0.90 3.47 24.92
C ASN A 134 -0.68 4.39 23.70
N TYR A 135 -1.74 4.95 23.12
CA TYR A 135 -1.70 5.91 22.01
C TYR A 135 -1.06 5.39 20.72
N ILE A 136 -1.09 4.08 20.47
CA ILE A 136 -0.69 3.50 19.19
C ILE A 136 -1.94 3.42 18.30
N PRO A 137 -2.03 4.19 17.19
CA PRO A 137 -3.18 4.15 16.30
C PRO A 137 -3.24 2.81 15.55
N VAL A 138 -4.25 1.99 15.84
CA VAL A 138 -4.44 0.67 15.23
C VAL A 138 -5.46 0.76 14.09
N PHE A 139 -5.06 0.37 12.89
CA PHE A 139 -5.96 0.14 11.77
C PHE A 139 -6.34 -1.35 11.74
N GLY A 140 -7.59 -1.65 12.09
CA GLY A 140 -8.08 -3.02 12.20
C GLY A 140 -8.17 -3.75 10.87
N HIS A 141 -8.27 -5.08 10.92
CA HIS A 141 -8.55 -5.92 9.76
C HIS A 141 -9.57 -6.99 10.18
N VAL A 142 -10.70 -7.04 9.47
CA VAL A 142 -11.78 -8.01 9.69
C VAL A 142 -12.18 -8.68 8.37
N GLY A 143 -12.94 -9.77 8.47
CA GLY A 143 -13.31 -10.59 7.33
C GLY A 143 -12.29 -11.68 7.07
N CYS A 144 -11.86 -11.86 5.81
CA CYS A 144 -10.81 -12.84 5.49
C CYS A 144 -9.42 -12.23 5.79
N LEU A 145 -8.76 -12.71 6.84
CA LEU A 145 -7.39 -12.28 7.15
C LEU A 145 -6.36 -12.88 6.18
N SER A 146 -5.34 -12.09 5.84
CA SER A 146 -4.27 -12.50 4.93
C SER A 146 -3.13 -13.27 5.62
N GLY A 147 -2.30 -13.94 4.81
CA GLY A 147 -1.15 -14.71 5.29
C GLY A 147 -1.56 -16.03 5.97
N TRP A 148 -0.79 -16.44 7.00
CA TRP A 148 -1.05 -17.70 7.71
C TRP A 148 -2.38 -17.67 8.48
N HIS A 149 -2.95 -16.51 8.79
CA HIS A 149 -4.27 -16.41 9.42
C HIS A 149 -5.39 -16.97 8.53
N SER A 150 -5.19 -17.02 7.21
CA SER A 150 -6.14 -17.62 6.27
C SER A 150 -6.44 -19.10 6.57
N VAL A 151 -5.56 -19.81 7.30
CA VAL A 151 -5.78 -21.21 7.69
C VAL A 151 -7.04 -21.39 8.54
N TRP A 152 -7.42 -20.38 9.34
CA TRP A 152 -8.65 -20.39 10.14
C TRP A 152 -9.91 -20.37 9.30
N TYR A 153 -9.81 -19.92 8.05
CA TYR A 153 -10.89 -19.88 7.06
C TYR A 153 -10.75 -21.02 6.03
N GLY A 154 -9.73 -21.88 6.18
CA GLY A 154 -9.38 -22.90 5.20
C GLY A 154 -8.90 -22.30 3.87
N GLY A 155 -8.11 -21.22 3.95
CA GLY A 155 -7.59 -20.44 2.83
C GLY A 155 -8.38 -19.16 2.57
N TYR A 156 -8.02 -18.45 1.49
CA TYR A 156 -8.70 -17.23 1.07
C TYR A 156 -10.13 -17.52 0.59
N LYS A 157 -11.12 -17.24 1.44
CA LYS A 157 -12.54 -17.51 1.16
C LYS A 157 -13.40 -16.30 1.45
N ARG A 158 -14.48 -16.19 0.68
CA ARG A 158 -15.51 -15.18 0.93
C ARG A 158 -16.25 -15.47 2.23
N VAL A 159 -16.40 -14.44 3.06
CA VAL A 159 -17.13 -14.44 4.34
C VAL A 159 -18.42 -13.63 4.22
N GLY A 160 -19.31 -13.77 5.20
CA GLY A 160 -20.62 -13.14 5.21
C GLY A 160 -21.62 -13.77 4.24
N LYS A 161 -21.47 -15.08 3.95
CA LYS A 161 -22.39 -15.83 3.06
C LYS A 161 -23.73 -16.14 3.71
N THR A 162 -23.75 -16.22 5.04
CA THR A 162 -24.95 -16.45 5.86
C THR A 162 -25.05 -15.34 6.90
N ALA A 163 -26.26 -15.12 7.42
CA ALA A 163 -26.47 -14.13 8.48
C ALA A 163 -25.61 -14.43 9.73
N GLU A 164 -25.41 -15.70 10.08
CA GLU A 164 -24.59 -16.10 11.22
C GLU A 164 -23.11 -15.72 11.03
N ASP A 165 -22.54 -16.03 9.85
CA ASP A 165 -21.17 -15.68 9.49
C ASP A 165 -20.98 -14.16 9.43
N ALA A 166 -21.94 -13.46 8.81
CA ALA A 166 -21.95 -12.00 8.75
C ALA A 166 -21.98 -11.35 10.15
N MET A 167 -22.79 -11.88 11.07
CA MET A 167 -22.85 -11.38 12.44
C MET A 167 -21.57 -11.64 13.24
N LYS A 168 -20.82 -12.70 12.96
CA LYS A 168 -19.50 -12.93 13.59
C LYS A 168 -18.52 -11.82 13.18
N VAL A 169 -18.42 -11.52 11.89
CA VAL A 169 -17.56 -10.44 11.38
C VAL A 169 -18.02 -9.08 11.90
N PHE A 170 -19.33 -8.80 11.90
CA PHE A 170 -19.87 -7.55 12.43
C PHE A 170 -19.54 -7.36 13.91
N ARG A 171 -19.70 -8.39 14.76
CA ARG A 171 -19.38 -8.31 16.19
C ARG A 171 -17.90 -8.01 16.42
N GLN A 172 -17.01 -8.73 15.72
CA GLN A 172 -15.58 -8.45 15.79
C GLN A 172 -15.26 -7.01 15.39
N ALA A 173 -15.85 -6.53 14.30
CA ALA A 173 -15.65 -5.17 13.81
C ALA A 173 -16.13 -4.12 14.82
N TYR A 174 -17.31 -4.34 15.42
CA TYR A 174 -17.85 -3.48 16.46
C TYR A 174 -16.97 -3.48 17.71
N GLU A 175 -16.55 -4.65 18.19
CA GLU A 175 -15.69 -4.78 19.36
C GLU A 175 -14.33 -4.11 19.15
N TYR A 176 -13.71 -4.24 17.97
CA TYR A 176 -12.45 -3.56 17.68
C TYR A 176 -12.60 -2.03 17.74
N GLN A 177 -13.73 -1.50 17.28
CA GLN A 177 -14.04 -0.08 17.43
C GLN A 177 -14.14 0.33 18.90
N GLU A 178 -14.89 -0.43 19.70
CA GLU A 178 -15.06 -0.12 21.12
C GLU A 178 -13.74 -0.24 21.91
N ASN A 179 -12.77 -0.99 21.38
CA ASN A 179 -11.42 -1.10 21.94
C ASN A 179 -10.40 -0.10 21.37
N GLY A 180 -10.82 0.84 20.51
CA GLY A 180 -10.02 2.02 20.16
C GLY A 180 -9.31 2.00 18.82
N MET A 181 -9.63 1.08 17.90
CA MET A 181 -9.11 1.18 16.53
C MET A 181 -9.50 2.52 15.88
N VAL A 182 -8.67 3.01 14.96
CA VAL A 182 -8.87 4.33 14.31
C VAL A 182 -9.42 4.25 12.89
N GLY A 183 -9.55 3.03 12.36
CA GLY A 183 -10.04 2.70 11.03
C GLY A 183 -9.93 1.19 10.84
N MET A 184 -10.50 0.66 9.77
CA MET A 184 -10.39 -0.77 9.48
C MET A 184 -10.46 -1.13 8.01
N THR A 185 -9.82 -2.24 7.66
CA THR A 185 -10.03 -2.94 6.40
C THR A 185 -11.04 -4.08 6.60
N ILE A 186 -11.97 -4.21 5.66
CA ILE A 186 -12.87 -5.37 5.55
C ILE A 186 -12.60 -6.12 4.23
N GLU A 187 -12.19 -7.38 4.35
CA GLU A 187 -11.69 -8.16 3.22
C GLU A 187 -12.59 -9.36 2.85
N MET A 188 -12.82 -9.54 1.54
CA MET A 188 -13.55 -10.68 0.95
C MET A 188 -14.94 -10.93 1.58
N SER A 189 -15.61 -9.87 2.02
CA SER A 189 -16.95 -9.93 2.63
C SER A 189 -18.07 -9.76 1.60
N SER A 190 -19.30 -10.14 1.96
CA SER A 190 -20.49 -9.82 1.15
C SER A 190 -20.78 -8.31 1.16
N ARG A 191 -21.44 -7.82 0.11
CA ARG A 191 -21.77 -6.40 -0.07
C ARG A 191 -22.64 -5.91 1.09
N GLU A 192 -23.67 -6.68 1.43
CA GLU A 192 -24.63 -6.36 2.48
C GLU A 192 -23.97 -6.22 3.85
N LEU A 193 -23.00 -7.10 4.15
CA LEU A 193 -22.21 -7.03 5.37
C LEU A 193 -21.32 -5.78 5.40
N THR A 194 -20.60 -5.52 4.30
CA THR A 194 -19.75 -4.33 4.17
C THR A 194 -20.54 -3.04 4.34
N ASP A 195 -21.69 -2.93 3.68
CA ASP A 195 -22.57 -1.76 3.77
C ASP A 195 -23.10 -1.56 5.20
N ALA A 196 -23.51 -2.65 5.85
CA ALA A 196 -24.00 -2.61 7.22
C ALA A 196 -22.91 -2.16 8.21
N ILE A 197 -21.68 -2.68 8.07
CA ILE A 197 -20.53 -2.30 8.91
C ILE A 197 -20.17 -0.83 8.69
N ALA A 198 -20.00 -0.38 7.44
CA ALA A 198 -19.63 1.00 7.13
C ALA A 198 -20.64 2.01 7.69
N LYS A 199 -21.94 1.70 7.59
CA LYS A 199 -23.03 2.52 8.12
C LYS A 199 -23.11 2.53 9.64
N LYS A 200 -22.74 1.44 10.31
CA LYS A 200 -22.88 1.30 11.78
C LYS A 200 -21.65 1.75 12.55
N LEU A 201 -20.46 1.60 11.98
CA LEU A 201 -19.23 2.00 12.63
C LEU A 201 -18.97 3.50 12.45
N ARG A 202 -18.40 4.09 13.50
CA ARG A 202 -18.00 5.50 13.62
C ARG A 202 -16.65 5.77 12.94
N VAL A 203 -15.78 4.77 12.86
CA VAL A 203 -14.45 4.88 12.22
C VAL A 203 -14.52 4.60 10.71
N PRO A 204 -13.53 5.05 9.92
CA PRO A 204 -13.43 4.73 8.50
C PRO A 204 -13.32 3.23 8.24
N VAL A 205 -14.13 2.74 7.32
CA VAL A 205 -14.14 1.36 6.84
C VAL A 205 -13.70 1.35 5.39
N ILE A 206 -12.59 0.67 5.12
CA ILE A 206 -12.01 0.51 3.79
C ILE A 206 -12.27 -0.92 3.31
N GLN A 207 -12.92 -1.07 2.17
CA GLN A 207 -13.19 -2.40 1.64
C GLN A 207 -12.07 -2.85 0.68
N VAL A 208 -11.72 -4.14 0.74
CA VAL A 208 -10.86 -4.79 -0.24
C VAL A 208 -11.52 -6.10 -0.67
N ALA A 209 -11.70 -6.29 -1.98
CA ALA A 209 -12.37 -7.46 -2.54
C ALA A 209 -13.79 -7.77 -1.97
N ALA A 210 -14.47 -6.80 -1.34
CA ALA A 210 -15.79 -7.01 -0.75
C ALA A 210 -16.92 -6.36 -1.57
N GLY A 211 -16.61 -5.29 -2.30
CA GLY A 211 -17.50 -4.65 -3.27
C GLY A 211 -18.68 -3.86 -2.68
N GLY A 212 -18.85 -3.80 -1.37
CA GLY A 212 -19.83 -2.92 -0.72
C GLY A 212 -19.45 -1.44 -0.77
N ALA A 213 -20.42 -0.57 -0.53
CA ALA A 213 -20.29 0.87 -0.39
C ALA A 213 -19.73 1.24 1.00
N ALA A 214 -18.45 0.95 1.20
CA ALA A 214 -17.69 1.39 2.38
C ALA A 214 -17.24 2.86 2.27
N ASP A 215 -16.57 3.39 3.29
CA ASP A 215 -16.06 4.77 3.30
C ASP A 215 -14.85 4.95 2.37
N GLY A 216 -14.32 3.86 1.84
CA GLY A 216 -13.20 3.86 0.92
C GLY A 216 -12.96 2.49 0.31
N SER A 217 -11.98 2.41 -0.58
CA SER A 217 -11.60 1.16 -1.23
C SER A 217 -10.08 1.03 -1.31
N GLU A 218 -9.62 -0.21 -1.10
CA GLU A 218 -8.24 -0.60 -1.30
C GLU A 218 -8.08 -1.47 -2.56
N LEU A 219 -6.97 -1.27 -3.28
CA LEU A 219 -6.48 -2.24 -4.26
C LEU A 219 -4.96 -2.38 -4.14
N VAL A 220 -4.44 -3.59 -4.40
CA VAL A 220 -3.02 -3.88 -4.31
C VAL A 220 -2.31 -3.45 -5.60
N ILE A 221 -1.09 -2.93 -5.48
CA ILE A 221 -0.34 -2.33 -6.59
C ILE A 221 -0.10 -3.29 -7.76
N TYR A 222 0.10 -4.58 -7.48
CA TYR A 222 0.29 -5.60 -8.51
C TYR A 222 -0.91 -5.70 -9.45
N ASP A 223 -2.12 -5.57 -8.89
CA ASP A 223 -3.35 -5.57 -9.66
C ASP A 223 -3.57 -4.23 -10.37
N LEU A 224 -3.28 -3.11 -9.69
CA LEU A 224 -3.44 -1.76 -10.24
C LEU A 224 -2.60 -1.55 -11.50
N LEU A 225 -1.37 -2.08 -11.50
CA LEU A 225 -0.32 -1.83 -12.49
C LEU A 225 -0.05 -3.01 -13.44
N GLY A 226 -0.87 -4.06 -13.38
CA GLY A 226 -0.80 -5.16 -14.34
C GLY A 226 0.47 -6.02 -14.24
N PHE A 227 0.97 -6.26 -13.02
CA PHE A 227 2.11 -7.17 -12.80
C PHE A 227 1.77 -8.65 -13.00
N GLN A 228 0.49 -8.97 -13.13
CA GLN A 228 0.01 -10.29 -13.50
C GLN A 228 -0.83 -10.17 -14.78
N PRO A 229 -0.82 -11.19 -15.65
CA PRO A 229 -1.69 -11.21 -16.82
C PRO A 229 -3.16 -10.95 -16.44
N VAL A 230 -3.85 -10.11 -17.21
CA VAL A 230 -5.26 -9.79 -16.96
C VAL A 230 -6.15 -11.05 -16.90
N SER A 231 -5.77 -12.10 -17.63
CA SER A 231 -6.45 -13.39 -17.64
C SER A 231 -6.38 -14.16 -16.32
N THR A 232 -5.40 -13.88 -15.47
CA THR A 232 -5.20 -14.52 -14.15
C THR A 232 -5.58 -13.63 -12.99
N MET A 233 -5.96 -12.37 -13.25
CA MET A 233 -6.39 -11.43 -12.21
C MET A 233 -7.66 -11.93 -11.50
N ALA A 234 -7.71 -11.71 -10.19
CA ALA A 234 -8.89 -12.02 -9.42
C ALA A 234 -10.08 -11.15 -9.89
N LYS A 235 -11.30 -11.71 -9.87
CA LYS A 235 -12.51 -11.03 -10.37
C LYS A 235 -12.78 -9.65 -9.74
N HIS A 236 -12.29 -9.41 -8.53
CA HIS A 236 -12.48 -8.13 -7.82
C HIS A 236 -11.45 -7.06 -8.21
N SER A 237 -10.35 -7.48 -8.83
CA SER A 237 -9.22 -6.63 -9.18
C SER A 237 -9.49 -5.83 -10.46
N LYS A 238 -8.82 -4.69 -10.60
CA LYS A 238 -8.91 -3.84 -11.77
C LYS A 238 -7.53 -3.29 -12.13
N CYS A 239 -7.07 -3.59 -13.33
CA CYS A 239 -5.88 -2.98 -13.90
C CYS A 239 -6.23 -1.59 -14.44
N TYR A 240 -5.51 -0.56 -13.97
CA TYR A 240 -5.68 0.82 -14.42
C TYR A 240 -4.67 1.19 -15.51
N ARG A 241 -3.48 0.61 -15.46
CA ARG A 241 -2.41 0.75 -16.46
C ARG A 241 -1.63 -0.56 -16.58
N PRO A 242 -1.28 -1.02 -17.79
CA PRO A 242 -0.47 -2.23 -18.00
C PRO A 242 1.04 -1.93 -17.82
N PHE A 243 1.40 -1.29 -16.69
CA PHE A 243 2.76 -0.76 -16.48
C PHE A 243 3.87 -1.80 -16.66
N PHE A 244 3.63 -3.04 -16.22
CA PHE A 244 4.65 -4.09 -16.38
C PHE A 244 4.94 -4.39 -17.85
N GLU A 245 3.91 -4.44 -18.70
CA GLU A 245 4.06 -4.61 -20.15
C GLU A 245 4.74 -3.38 -20.76
N ASP A 246 4.32 -2.16 -20.40
CA ASP A 246 4.94 -0.92 -20.85
C ASP A 246 6.44 -0.87 -20.48
N SER A 247 6.80 -1.39 -19.30
CA SER A 247 8.21 -1.46 -18.86
C SER A 247 9.03 -2.47 -19.66
N ILE A 248 8.46 -3.61 -20.03
CA ILE A 248 9.12 -4.60 -20.89
C ILE A 248 9.38 -3.98 -22.26
N GLN A 249 8.40 -3.28 -22.83
CA GLN A 249 8.52 -2.61 -24.12
C GLN A 249 9.60 -1.53 -24.07
N ALA A 250 9.61 -0.67 -23.05
CA ALA A 250 10.64 0.36 -22.88
C ALA A 250 12.06 -0.24 -22.80
N PHE A 251 12.24 -1.35 -22.09
CA PHE A 251 13.55 -2.02 -22.02
C PHE A 251 13.95 -2.68 -23.35
N ALA A 252 12.99 -3.25 -24.08
CA ALA A 252 13.23 -3.85 -25.39
C ALA A 252 13.58 -2.79 -26.45
N GLU A 253 12.90 -1.63 -26.42
CA GLU A 253 13.19 -0.47 -27.27
C GLU A 253 14.61 0.04 -27.01
N PHE A 254 14.99 0.26 -25.75
CA PHE A 254 16.34 0.67 -25.40
C PHE A 254 17.42 -0.34 -25.85
N ASP A 255 17.19 -1.64 -25.63
CA ASP A 255 18.11 -2.70 -26.08
C ASP A 255 18.24 -2.73 -27.62
N ALA A 256 17.14 -2.54 -28.34
CA ALA A 256 17.14 -2.44 -29.79
C ALA A 256 17.90 -1.19 -30.28
N ASP A 257 17.71 -0.04 -29.63
CA ASP A 257 18.40 1.19 -29.98
C ASP A 257 19.92 1.05 -29.79
N VAL A 258 20.37 0.42 -28.71
CA VAL A 258 21.79 0.14 -28.47
C VAL A 258 22.35 -0.82 -29.52
N LYS A 259 21.65 -1.91 -29.81
CA LYS A 259 22.11 -2.93 -30.78
C LYS A 259 22.16 -2.42 -32.21
N ASN A 260 21.28 -1.49 -32.56
CA ASN A 260 21.25 -0.86 -33.89
C ASN A 260 22.05 0.45 -33.94
N GLN A 261 22.77 0.82 -32.86
CA GLN A 261 23.51 2.07 -32.75
C GLN A 261 22.63 3.33 -32.96
N ALA A 262 21.33 3.23 -32.71
CA ALA A 262 20.42 4.37 -32.67
C ALA A 262 20.57 5.16 -31.37
N TYR A 263 20.99 4.50 -30.28
CA TYR A 263 21.39 5.14 -29.03
C TYR A 263 22.83 4.75 -28.61
N PRO A 264 23.64 5.72 -28.14
CA PRO A 264 23.37 7.16 -28.14
C PRO A 264 23.44 7.76 -29.55
N ALA A 265 22.49 8.65 -29.89
CA ALA A 265 22.64 9.58 -31.00
C ALA A 265 23.59 10.74 -30.63
N GLU A 266 24.03 11.52 -31.63
CA GLU A 266 24.99 12.64 -31.47
C GLU A 266 24.57 13.63 -30.37
N GLU A 267 23.28 13.95 -30.27
CA GLU A 267 22.72 14.86 -29.26
C GLU A 267 22.84 14.38 -27.80
N HIS A 268 23.12 13.10 -27.59
CA HIS A 268 23.35 12.53 -26.25
C HIS A 268 24.83 12.60 -25.83
N GLY A 269 25.71 13.01 -26.74
CA GLY A 269 27.14 13.14 -26.50
C GLY A 269 27.64 14.58 -26.58
N TRP A 270 28.95 14.73 -26.41
CA TRP A 270 29.68 15.94 -26.75
C TRP A 270 30.99 15.54 -27.43
N SER A 271 31.61 16.48 -28.15
CA SER A 271 32.92 16.28 -28.77
C SER A 271 33.99 17.11 -28.08
N MET A 272 35.23 16.61 -28.07
CA MET A 272 36.38 17.44 -27.69
C MET A 272 36.56 18.57 -28.70
N GLU A 273 37.11 19.70 -28.24
CA GLU A 273 37.66 20.69 -29.15
C GLU A 273 38.76 20.03 -30.01
N PRO A 274 38.85 20.32 -31.32
CA PRO A 274 39.78 19.63 -32.22
C PRO A 274 41.23 19.63 -31.74
N SER A 275 41.70 20.71 -31.10
CA SER A 275 43.06 20.82 -30.58
C SER A 275 43.35 19.91 -29.38
N GLU A 276 42.33 19.62 -28.56
CA GLU A 276 42.48 18.69 -27.43
C GLU A 276 42.40 17.24 -27.89
N LEU A 277 41.59 16.96 -28.93
CA LEU A 277 41.56 15.65 -29.58
C LEU A 277 42.93 15.29 -30.18
N GLU A 278 43.59 16.22 -30.87
CA GLU A 278 44.93 16.00 -31.45
C GLU A 278 45.95 15.64 -30.37
N LYS A 279 46.05 16.44 -29.29
CA LYS A 279 46.93 16.14 -28.16
C LYS A 279 46.66 14.78 -27.54
N PHE A 280 45.38 14.41 -27.39
CA PHE A 280 45.00 13.11 -26.85
C PHE A 280 45.48 11.96 -27.73
N MET A 281 45.31 12.06 -29.06
CA MET A 281 45.77 11.03 -29.99
C MET A 281 47.30 10.92 -30.01
N ASP A 282 48.02 12.04 -29.96
CA ASP A 282 49.49 12.07 -29.88
C ASP A 282 50.02 11.36 -28.61
N GLU A 283 49.36 11.55 -27.47
CA GLU A 283 49.73 10.84 -26.23
C GLU A 283 49.36 9.34 -26.28
N LEU A 284 48.27 8.99 -26.96
CA LEU A 284 47.82 7.59 -27.09
C LEU A 284 48.82 6.75 -27.90
N GLU A 285 49.41 7.31 -28.97
CA GLU A 285 50.38 6.60 -29.83
C GLU A 285 51.72 6.30 -29.13
N LYS A 286 52.02 6.97 -28.02
CA LYS A 286 53.26 6.78 -27.24
C LYS A 286 53.20 5.59 -26.27
N ILE A 287 52.03 4.98 -26.09
CA ILE A 287 51.79 3.80 -25.23
C ILE A 287 51.91 2.52 -26.04
#